data_AF-A0A2N3TB45-F1
#
_entry.id   AF-A0A2N3TB45-F1
#
_cell.length_a   1.000
_cell.length_b   1.000
_cell.length_c   1.000
_cell.angle_alpha   90.00
_cell.angle_beta   90.00
_cell.angle_gamma   90.00
#
_symmetry.space_group_name_H-M   'P 1'
#
loop_
_entity.id
_entity.type
_entity.pdbx_description
1 polymer ?
#
loop_
_entity_poly.entity_id
_entity_poly.type
_entity_poly.pdbx_seq_one_letter_code
_entity_poly.pdbx_strand_id
1 'polypeptide(L)'
;MILVGATIYAFEIPNYFSWIDRKAANLNGVKKTLAKTGLAIAYFNPLWIFRHLAFIKFFSGNYEQINNNVLLIAFWSFLANILISFVANYLIQNKIRLDWRFMASAIFSALMAIYYALSETIFQ
;
A
#
# COMPACT_ATOMS: atom_id res chain seq x y z
N MET A 1 -0.06 -15.48 0.16
CA MET A 1 -0.40 -14.08 0.48
C MET A 1 -1.18 -13.92 1.78
N ILE A 2 -2.22 -14.72 2.04
CA ILE A 2 -3.06 -14.60 3.24
C ILE A 2 -2.25 -14.64 4.54
N LEU A 3 -1.29 -15.56 4.67
CA LEU A 3 -0.50 -15.72 5.89
C LEU A 3 0.41 -14.51 6.15
N VAL A 4 1.05 -13.96 5.11
CA VAL A 4 1.85 -12.73 5.19
C VAL A 4 0.97 -11.52 5.54
N GLY A 5 -0.21 -11.43 4.94
CA GLY A 5 -1.18 -10.36 5.22
C GLY A 5 -1.70 -10.40 6.66
N ALA A 6 -2.06 -11.60 7.14
CA ALA A 6 -2.64 -11.82 8.47
C ALA A 6 -1.60 -11.77 9.60
N THR A 7 -0.31 -11.85 9.28
CA THR A 7 0.78 -11.76 10.27
C THR A 7 1.52 -10.44 10.11
N ILE A 8 2.51 -10.40 9.21
CA ILE A 8 3.46 -9.29 9.06
C ILE A 8 2.71 -7.97 8.83
N TYR A 9 1.77 -7.93 7.89
CA TYR A 9 1.09 -6.68 7.54
C TYR A 9 0.05 -6.24 8.58
N ALA A 10 -0.61 -7.19 9.24
CA ALA A 10 -1.55 -6.92 10.32
C ALA A 10 -0.88 -6.29 11.56
N PHE A 11 0.40 -6.55 11.78
CA PHE A 11 1.17 -5.86 12.83
C PHE A 11 1.85 -4.58 12.31
N GLU A 12 2.46 -4.61 11.13
CA GLU A 12 3.29 -3.50 10.63
C GLU A 12 2.45 -2.25 10.30
N ILE A 13 1.34 -2.42 9.57
CA ILE A 13 0.58 -1.30 9.00
C ILE A 13 -0.16 -0.49 10.09
N PRO A 14 -0.90 -1.09 11.04
CA PRO A 14 -1.56 -0.32 12.10
C PRO A 14 -0.58 0.43 13.01
N ASN A 15 0.58 -0.19 13.30
CA ASN A 15 1.64 0.43 14.07
C ASN A 15 2.23 1.64 13.34
N TYR A 16 2.44 1.51 12.03
CA TYR A 16 2.90 2.62 11.20
C TYR A 16 1.86 3.76 11.16
N PHE A 17 0.58 3.47 10.97
CA PHE A 17 -0.47 4.50 11.01
C PHE A 17 -0.58 5.18 12.37
N SER A 18 -0.39 4.45 13.46
CA SER A 18 -0.34 5.02 14.82
C SER A 18 0.88 5.90 15.02
N TRP A 19 2.02 5.54 14.43
CA TRP A 19 3.21 6.37 14.40
C TRP A 19 3.01 7.66 13.58
N ILE A 20 2.35 7.59 12.44
CA ILE A 20 1.99 8.79 11.64
C ILE A 20 1.16 9.76 12.48
N ASP A 21 0.13 9.27 13.18
CA ASP A 21 -0.74 10.12 14.01
C ASP A 21 0.03 10.79 15.16
N ARG A 22 0.95 10.08 15.81
CA ARG A 22 1.85 10.66 16.81
C ARG A 22 2.79 11.70 16.20
N LYS A 23 3.38 11.42 15.04
CA LYS A 23 4.31 12.35 14.36
C LYS A 23 3.61 13.63 13.90
N ALA A 24 2.36 13.52 13.47
CA ALA A 24 1.53 14.63 13.03
C ALA A 24 0.72 15.29 14.15
N ALA A 25 0.92 14.91 15.42
CA ALA A 25 0.15 15.43 16.56
C ALA A 25 0.30 16.95 16.73
N ASN A 26 1.53 17.46 16.53
CA ASN A 26 1.86 18.88 16.70
C ASN A 26 1.60 19.73 15.42
N LEU A 27 1.10 19.11 14.35
CA LEU A 27 0.80 19.79 13.10
C LEU A 27 -0.68 20.16 13.05
N ASN A 28 -0.98 21.35 12.50
CA ASN A 28 -2.34 21.85 12.37
C ASN A 28 -2.75 22.10 10.91
N GLY A 29 -4.06 22.02 10.65
CA GLY A 29 -4.66 22.32 9.35
C GLY A 29 -4.08 21.50 8.20
N VAL A 30 -3.84 22.17 7.07
CA VAL A 30 -3.36 21.55 5.82
C VAL A 30 -2.00 20.84 5.99
N LYS A 31 -1.11 21.38 6.84
CA LYS A 31 0.20 20.77 7.10
C LYS A 31 0.06 19.38 7.72
N LYS A 32 -0.91 19.19 8.63
CA LYS A 32 -1.23 17.88 9.22
C LYS A 32 -1.69 16.90 8.14
N THR A 33 -2.63 17.33 7.32
CA THR A 33 -3.23 16.53 6.25
C THR A 33 -2.20 16.05 5.24
N LEU A 34 -1.35 16.97 4.76
CA LEU A 34 -0.27 16.66 3.82
C LEU A 34 0.78 15.76 4.46
N ALA A 35 1.18 16.01 5.71
CA ALA A 35 2.15 15.17 6.41
C ALA A 35 1.64 13.73 6.58
N LYS A 36 0.39 13.55 7.02
CA LYS A 36 -0.18 12.20 7.17
C LYS A 36 -0.26 11.44 5.85
N THR A 37 -0.73 12.13 4.80
CA THR A 37 -0.88 11.54 3.46
C THR A 37 0.49 11.22 2.85
N GLY A 38 1.43 12.15 2.94
CA GLY A 38 2.79 11.97 2.42
C GLY A 38 3.54 10.85 3.13
N LEU A 39 3.43 10.73 4.45
CA LEU A 39 4.03 9.63 5.19
C LEU A 39 3.41 8.27 4.82
N ALA A 40 2.08 8.22 4.64
CA ALA A 40 1.43 6.98 4.18
C ALA A 40 1.91 6.56 2.78
N ILE A 41 2.03 7.50 1.84
CA ILE A 41 2.54 7.21 0.48
C ILE A 41 4.02 6.81 0.51
N ALA A 42 4.82 7.46 1.37
CA ALA A 42 6.23 7.12 1.56
C ALA A 42 6.42 5.70 2.10
N TYR A 43 5.45 5.18 2.86
CA TYR A 43 5.43 3.77 3.28
C TYR A 43 5.04 2.83 2.15
N PHE A 44 3.99 3.15 1.40
CA PHE A 44 3.56 2.37 0.22
C PHE A 44 4.39 2.69 -1.05
N ASN A 45 5.71 2.82 -0.87
CA ASN A 45 6.65 3.15 -1.94
C ASN A 45 6.95 1.94 -2.85
N PRO A 46 7.76 2.10 -3.92
CA PRO A 46 8.12 1.00 -4.81
C PRO A 46 8.76 -0.21 -4.11
N LEU A 47 9.50 -0.02 -3.01
CA LEU A 47 10.09 -1.14 -2.26
C LEU A 47 9.02 -1.98 -1.55
N TRP A 48 7.96 -1.36 -1.06
CA TRP A 48 6.81 -2.09 -0.51
C TRP A 48 6.15 -2.96 -1.58
N ILE A 49 5.95 -2.40 -2.79
CA ILE A 49 5.39 -3.14 -3.93
C ILE A 49 6.32 -4.28 -4.34
N PHE A 50 7.63 -4.01 -4.43
CA PHE A 50 8.64 -5.02 -4.72
C PHE A 50 8.60 -6.17 -3.71
N ARG A 51 8.56 -5.87 -2.40
CA ARG A 51 8.45 -6.87 -1.34
C ARG A 51 7.20 -7.73 -1.55
N HIS A 52 6.07 -7.10 -1.87
CA HIS A 52 4.83 -7.81 -2.11
C HIS A 52 4.91 -8.73 -3.34
N LEU A 53 5.44 -8.24 -4.46
CA LEU A 53 5.66 -9.03 -5.68
C LEU A 53 6.65 -10.17 -5.47
N ALA A 54 7.71 -9.93 -4.71
CA ALA A 54 8.70 -10.94 -4.35
C ALA A 54 8.05 -12.06 -3.52
N PHE A 55 7.22 -11.72 -2.52
CA PHE A 55 6.46 -12.72 -1.79
C PHE A 55 5.51 -13.50 -2.72
N ILE A 56 4.79 -12.85 -3.63
CA ILE A 56 3.90 -13.54 -4.57
C ILE A 56 4.69 -14.59 -5.36
N LYS A 57 5.80 -14.19 -6.00
CA LYS A 57 6.65 -15.10 -6.77
C LYS A 57 7.26 -16.21 -5.91
N PHE A 58 7.69 -15.91 -4.69
CA PHE A 58 8.23 -16.88 -3.74
C PHE A 58 7.19 -17.95 -3.38
N PHE A 59 5.96 -17.55 -3.03
CA PHE A 59 4.90 -18.49 -2.68
C PHE A 59 4.26 -19.18 -3.90
N SER A 60 4.44 -18.65 -5.11
CA SER A 60 4.05 -19.29 -6.36
C SER A 60 5.12 -20.26 -6.91
N GLY A 61 6.27 -20.41 -6.25
CA GLY A 61 7.37 -21.28 -6.70
C GLY A 61 8.20 -20.73 -7.87
N ASN A 62 7.96 -19.49 -8.29
CA ASN A 62 8.62 -18.86 -9.43
C ASN A 62 9.89 -18.09 -9.02
N TYR A 63 10.83 -18.79 -8.38
CA TYR A 63 12.02 -18.16 -7.78
C TYR A 63 12.93 -17.46 -8.80
N GLU A 64 13.07 -18.01 -10.01
CA GLU A 64 13.91 -17.43 -11.07
C GLU A 64 13.43 -16.07 -11.56
N GLN A 65 12.15 -15.76 -11.34
CA GLN A 65 11.56 -14.48 -11.72
C GLN A 65 11.79 -13.38 -10.68
N ILE A 66 12.41 -13.69 -9.53
CA ILE A 66 12.80 -12.71 -8.50
C ILE A 66 14.14 -12.10 -8.89
N ASN A 67 14.11 -11.12 -9.80
CA ASN A 67 15.30 -10.45 -10.31
C ASN A 67 15.11 -8.92 -10.29
N ASN A 68 16.12 -8.18 -10.76
CA ASN A 68 16.09 -6.71 -10.82
C ASN A 68 14.91 -6.16 -11.64
N ASN A 69 14.34 -6.95 -12.56
CA ASN A 69 13.19 -6.53 -13.34
C ASN A 69 11.93 -6.39 -12.47
N VAL A 70 11.81 -7.15 -11.37
CA VAL A 70 10.69 -7.01 -10.41
C VAL A 70 10.73 -5.63 -9.74
N LEU A 71 11.92 -5.10 -9.46
CA LEU A 71 12.06 -3.76 -8.90
C LEU A 71 11.61 -2.69 -9.90
N LEU A 72 11.94 -2.87 -11.18
CA LEU A 72 11.53 -1.97 -12.25
C LEU A 72 10.01 -2.01 -12.46
N ILE A 73 9.41 -3.21 -12.45
CA ILE A 73 7.95 -3.38 -12.47
C ILE A 73 7.32 -2.67 -11.29
N ALA A 74 7.85 -2.87 -10.07
CA ALA A 74 7.33 -2.22 -8.87
C ALA A 74 7.36 -0.69 -8.96
N PHE A 75 8.42 -0.12 -9.56
CA PHE A 75 8.53 1.32 -9.79
C PHE A 75 7.48 1.84 -10.78
N TRP A 76 7.32 1.17 -11.92
CA TRP A 76 6.29 1.53 -12.90
C TRP A 76 4.87 1.36 -12.35
N SER A 77 4.61 0.27 -11.61
CA SER A 77 3.34 0.06 -10.94
C SER A 77 3.05 1.14 -9.89
N PHE A 78 4.05 1.59 -9.15
CA PHE A 78 3.88 2.72 -8.23
C PHE A 78 3.51 4.00 -8.99
N LEU A 79 4.24 4.32 -10.06
CA LEU A 79 4.02 5.54 -10.83
C LEU A 79 2.65 5.55 -11.52
N ALA A 80 2.23 4.43 -12.10
CA ALA A 80 0.93 4.29 -12.74
C ALA A 80 -0.24 4.47 -11.74
N ASN A 81 -0.03 4.07 -10.48
CA ASN A 81 -1.07 4.09 -9.46
C ASN A 81 -0.95 5.24 -8.46
N ILE A 82 0.02 6.13 -8.63
CA ILE A 82 0.33 7.16 -7.64
C ILE A 82 -0.85 8.09 -7.38
N LEU A 83 -1.62 8.45 -8.41
CA LEU A 83 -2.79 9.33 -8.29
C LEU A 83 -3.91 8.68 -7.48
N ILE A 84 -4.28 7.45 -7.84
CA ILE A 84 -5.32 6.69 -7.15
C ILE A 84 -4.89 6.40 -5.71
N SER A 85 -3.63 5.99 -5.52
CA SER A 85 -3.05 5.72 -4.21
C SER A 85 -2.98 6.98 -3.34
N PHE A 86 -2.71 8.14 -3.94
CA PHE A 86 -2.69 9.42 -3.23
C PHE A 86 -4.09 9.76 -2.70
N VAL A 87 -5.11 9.68 -3.54
CA VAL A 87 -6.51 9.96 -3.15
C VAL A 87 -6.98 8.98 -2.07
N ALA A 88 -6.73 7.69 -2.25
CA ALA A 88 -7.09 6.68 -1.27
C ALA A 88 -6.41 6.92 0.09
N ASN A 89 -5.09 7.15 0.10
CA ASN A 89 -4.36 7.42 1.33
C ASN A 89 -4.78 8.75 1.98
N TYR A 90 -5.09 9.77 1.18
CA TYR A 90 -5.63 11.03 1.69
C TYR A 90 -6.94 10.79 2.46
N LEU A 91 -7.87 10.03 1.88
CA LEU A 91 -9.15 9.72 2.52
C LEU A 91 -8.96 8.88 3.78
N ILE A 92 -8.17 7.80 3.69
CA ILE A 92 -7.92 6.89 4.82
C ILE A 92 -7.28 7.63 6.00
N GLN A 93 -6.24 8.44 5.75
CA GLN A 93 -5.49 9.07 6.83
C GLN A 93 -6.22 10.25 7.50
N ASN A 94 -7.17 10.88 6.81
CA ASN A 94 -7.80 12.12 7.30
C ASN A 94 -9.29 11.98 7.62
N LYS A 95 -10.01 11.03 7.03
CA LYS A 95 -11.45 10.84 7.25
C LYS A 95 -11.76 9.60 8.10
N ILE A 96 -10.89 8.60 8.09
CA ILE A 96 -11.12 7.33 8.80
C ILE A 96 -10.44 7.36 10.17
N ARG A 97 -11.18 6.92 11.20
CA ARG A 97 -10.67 6.71 12.56
C ARG A 97 -9.50 5.74 12.55
N LEU A 98 -8.50 5.96 13.40
CA LEU A 98 -7.25 5.20 13.42
C LEU A 98 -7.48 3.68 13.43
N ASP A 99 -8.38 3.21 14.30
CA ASP A 99 -8.76 1.80 14.49
C ASP A 99 -9.24 1.12 13.18
N TRP A 100 -9.86 1.90 12.29
CA TRP A 100 -10.44 1.42 11.03
C TRP A 100 -9.53 1.62 9.82
N ARG A 101 -8.43 2.37 9.94
CA ARG A 101 -7.56 2.71 8.79
C ARG A 101 -6.93 1.47 8.16
N PHE A 102 -6.54 0.50 8.98
CA PHE A 102 -5.99 -0.77 8.47
C PHE A 102 -7.04 -1.51 7.65
N MET A 103 -8.25 -1.67 8.18
CA MET A 103 -9.35 -2.33 7.48
C MET A 103 -9.69 -1.62 6.16
N ALA A 104 -9.78 -0.29 6.18
CA ALA A 104 -10.04 0.50 4.98
C ALA A 104 -8.93 0.35 3.93
N SER A 105 -7.67 0.36 4.36
CA SER A 105 -6.53 0.11 3.46
C SER A 105 -6.56 -1.29 2.87
N ALA A 106 -6.88 -2.31 3.68
CA ALA A 106 -6.96 -3.70 3.23
C ALA A 106 -8.09 -3.90 2.22
N ILE A 107 -9.28 -3.34 2.47
CA ILE A 107 -10.42 -3.38 1.54
C ILE A 107 -10.05 -2.69 0.22
N PHE A 108 -9.44 -1.50 0.28
CA PHE A 108 -8.99 -0.80 -0.92
C PHE A 108 -8.00 -1.66 -1.73
N SER A 109 -7.01 -2.27 -1.08
CA SER A 109 -6.05 -3.16 -1.76
C SER A 109 -6.73 -4.38 -2.38
N ALA A 110 -7.71 -4.99 -1.71
CA ALA A 110 -8.46 -6.13 -2.24
C ALA A 110 -9.27 -5.74 -3.48
N LEU A 111 -9.93 -4.58 -3.46
CA LEU A 111 -10.66 -4.05 -4.61
C LEU A 111 -9.73 -3.79 -5.80
N MET A 112 -8.56 -3.19 -5.57
CA MET A 112 -7.57 -2.97 -6.63
C MET A 112 -7.06 -4.28 -7.22
N ALA A 113 -6.84 -5.31 -6.40
CA ALA A 113 -6.43 -6.63 -6.89
C ALA A 113 -7.49 -7.25 -7.82
N ILE A 114 -8.78 -7.18 -7.45
CA ILE A 114 -9.87 -7.65 -8.30
C ILE A 114 -9.95 -6.84 -9.59
N TYR A 115 -9.84 -5.51 -9.50
CA TYR A 115 -9.85 -4.61 -10.65
C TYR A 115 -8.74 -4.95 -11.66
N TYR A 116 -7.51 -5.16 -11.20
CA TYR A 116 -6.41 -5.51 -12.10
C TYR A 116 -6.59 -6.88 -12.74
N ALA A 117 -7.06 -7.88 -11.99
CA ALA A 117 -7.35 -9.19 -12.54
C ALA A 117 -8.44 -9.12 -13.64
N LEU A 118 -9.50 -8.33 -13.41
CA LEU A 118 -10.53 -8.09 -14.42
C LEU A 118 -9.98 -7.33 -15.62
N SER A 119 -9.16 -6.29 -15.39
CA SER A 119 -8.53 -5.50 -16.44
C SER A 119 -7.68 -6.38 -17.36
N GLU A 120 -6.92 -7.32 -16.81
CA GLU A 120 -6.15 -8.29 -17.58
C GLU A 120 -7.05 -9.19 -18.45
N THR A 121 -8.27 -9.53 -18.01
CA THR A 121 -9.18 -10.37 -18.81
C THR A 121 -9.99 -9.62 -19.86
N ILE A 122 -10.35 -8.36 -19.60
CA ILE A 122 -11.26 -7.58 -20.45
C ILE A 122 -10.50 -6.84 -21.57
N PHE A 123 -9.26 -6.44 -21.32
CA PHE A 123 -8.46 -5.59 -22.22
C PHE A 123 -7.25 -6.32 -22.84
N GLN A 124 -7.30 -7.66 -22.98
CA GLN A 124 -6.29 -8.42 -23.73
C GLN A 124 -6.25 -8.03 -25.20
#